data_AF-A0A381QR81-F1
#
_entry.id   AF-A0A381QR81-F1
#
_cell.length_a   1.000
_cell.length_b   1.000
_cell.length_c   1.000
_cell.angle_alpha   90.00
_cell.angle_beta   90.00
_cell.angle_gamma   90.00
#
_symmetry.space_group_name_H-M   'P 1'
#
loop_
_entity.id
_entity.type
_entity.pdbx_description
1 polymer ?
#
loop_
_entity_poly.entity_id
_entity_poly.type
_entity_poly.pdbx_seq_one_letter_code
_entity_poly.pdbx_strand_id
1 'polypeptide(L)'
;MNVDVIIIGCIVVLSALYALFNLFGVLGLSCGIALIAIYTILLKLNSRKPQEKTTFQNIKIKLPVILILGGIIWVVAGKFNFPVWWQIEFVTFAMVGFAFFTLLDWKTLTVEKKTSTWIMRLLATYALASGIFITVTAELPQFDPEFELSKLNRPPLKLSGLAGPEVIAAGREVFENNKCFNCHKVFWEGNSDRGPNLGTKQIGLYSEDYIKEQILEPRKKQAPGFDDPKSYKAMPTYYGDDIGDDEMIALVSYLKTLRDPTHMPVEGKFPDQWTWWDDPKIVAEGKQVFEGLEPATEGLNCAVCHGKDGIPMMTGALDFRNENNVDSVKIPDRLEGVVLKDWPDHLWYRRVTRGVVGTPMAPWGMIFQHLYLWKAEAYARTFHDPLEKRAAKRPVPPVPTKEEIEKWKADELFLDPLL
;
A
#
# COMPACT_ATOMS: atom_id res chain seq x y z
N MET A 1 11.05 60.60 -1.20
CA MET A 1 11.44 59.47 -0.34
C MET A 1 12.28 58.54 -1.21
N ASN A 2 13.54 58.26 -0.85
CA ASN A 2 14.38 57.37 -1.65
C ASN A 2 13.74 55.98 -1.71
N VAL A 3 13.63 55.42 -2.91
CA VAL A 3 13.00 54.11 -3.16
C VAL A 3 13.62 53.02 -2.27
N ASP A 4 14.92 53.13 -1.99
CA ASP A 4 15.64 52.20 -1.11
C ASP A 4 15.12 52.19 0.33
N VAL A 5 14.69 53.34 0.86
CA VAL A 5 14.11 53.47 2.21
C VAL A 5 12.75 52.78 2.27
N ILE A 6 11.98 52.83 1.17
CA ILE A 6 10.70 52.15 1.05
C ILE A 6 10.92 50.64 1.01
N ILE A 7 11.87 50.17 0.20
CA ILE A 7 12.19 48.73 0.07
C ILE A 7 12.67 48.15 1.41
N ILE A 8 13.60 48.82 2.09
CA ILE A 8 14.09 48.38 3.41
C ILE A 8 12.94 48.37 4.42
N GLY A 9 12.10 49.41 4.44
CA GLY A 9 10.92 49.48 5.30
C GLY A 9 9.94 48.32 5.07
N CYS A 10 9.64 47.99 3.81
CA CYS A 10 8.78 46.87 3.46
C CYS A 10 9.36 45.52 3.90
N ILE A 11 10.66 45.28 3.70
CA ILE A 11 11.32 44.03 4.12
C ILE A 11 11.23 43.87 5.64
N VAL A 12 11.50 44.93 6.41
CA VAL A 12 11.41 44.92 7.88
C VAL A 12 9.98 44.59 8.34
N VAL A 13 8.98 45.26 7.78
CA VAL A 13 7.57 45.07 8.16
C VAL A 13 7.09 43.66 7.81
N LEU A 14 7.40 43.18 6.60
CA LEU A 14 6.99 41.84 6.17
C LEU A 14 7.70 40.73 6.95
N SER A 15 8.99 40.88 7.26
CA SER A 15 9.73 39.92 8.09
C SER A 15 9.25 39.92 9.55
N ALA A 16 8.89 41.07 10.11
CA ALA A 16 8.32 41.17 11.45
C ALA A 16 6.91 40.56 11.53
N LEU A 17 6.06 40.82 10.53
CA LEU A 17 4.75 40.18 10.41
C LEU A 17 4.87 38.67 10.27
N TYR A 18 5.77 38.18 9.42
CA TYR A 18 6.00 36.74 9.27
C TYR A 18 6.51 36.09 10.56
N ALA A 19 7.33 36.80 11.35
CA ALA A 19 7.84 36.32 12.63
C ALA A 19 6.76 36.22 13.72
N LEU A 20 5.74 37.07 13.68
CA LEU A 20 4.63 37.10 14.63
C LEU A 20 3.60 35.98 14.42
N PHE A 21 3.44 35.48 13.19
CA PHE A 21 2.34 34.58 12.83
C PHE A 21 2.75 33.13 12.50
N ASN A 22 4.01 32.73 12.68
CA ASN A 22 4.46 31.40 12.27
C ASN A 22 5.45 30.73 13.25
N LEU A 23 5.38 29.40 13.36
CA LEU A 23 6.22 28.58 14.26
C LEU A 23 7.73 28.68 13.92
N PHE A 24 8.05 29.12 12.70
CA PHE A 24 9.41 29.37 12.19
C PHE A 24 9.82 30.86 12.30
N GLY A 25 9.15 31.66 13.13
CA GLY A 25 9.28 33.12 13.12
C GLY A 25 10.71 33.66 13.33
N VAL A 26 11.52 32.98 14.14
CA VAL A 26 12.93 33.35 14.37
C VAL A 26 13.78 33.14 13.11
N LEU A 27 13.53 32.07 12.36
CA LEU A 27 14.17 31.80 11.07
C LEU A 27 13.79 32.87 10.05
N GLY A 28 12.50 33.21 9.95
CA GLY A 28 12.01 34.29 9.07
C GLY A 28 12.62 35.66 9.37
N LEU A 29 12.74 36.02 10.65
CA LEU A 29 13.39 37.26 11.09
C LEU A 29 14.88 37.27 10.74
N SER A 30 15.59 36.15 10.95
CA SER A 30 17.01 36.02 10.63
C SER A 30 17.27 36.15 9.12
N CYS A 31 16.41 35.58 8.28
CA CYS A 31 16.47 35.75 6.82
C CYS A 31 16.22 37.22 6.42
N GLY A 32 15.25 37.90 7.04
CA GLY A 32 14.99 39.31 6.80
C GLY A 32 16.19 40.21 7.12
N ILE A 33 16.83 39.99 8.27
CA ILE A 33 18.05 40.72 8.68
C ILE A 33 19.19 40.46 7.69
N ALA A 34 19.40 39.21 7.30
CA ALA A 34 20.42 38.85 6.31
C ALA A 34 20.19 39.54 4.96
N LEU A 35 18.92 39.61 4.51
CA LEU A 35 18.55 40.25 3.25
C LEU A 35 18.79 41.76 3.27
N ILE A 36 18.46 42.43 4.39
CA ILE A 36 18.78 43.84 4.62
C ILE A 36 20.29 44.05 4.61
N ALA A 37 21.07 43.22 5.33
CA ALA A 37 22.52 43.33 5.38
C ALA A 37 23.15 43.19 3.98
N ILE A 38 22.73 42.17 3.23
CA ILE A 38 23.17 41.95 1.84
C ILE A 38 22.80 43.14 0.96
N TYR A 39 21.56 43.63 1.02
CA TYR A 39 21.11 44.77 0.23
C TYR A 39 21.90 46.04 0.54
N THR A 40 22.18 46.30 1.83
CA THR A 40 22.97 47.45 2.28
C THR A 40 24.43 47.35 1.81
N ILE A 41 25.00 46.14 1.79
CA ILE A 41 26.33 45.87 1.24
C ILE A 41 26.35 46.09 -0.27
N LEU A 42 25.33 45.61 -0.99
CA LEU A 42 25.19 45.79 -2.44
C LEU A 42 25.07 47.26 -2.83
N LEU A 43 24.36 48.08 -2.04
CA LEU A 43 24.26 49.53 -2.25
C LEU A 43 25.60 50.26 -2.03
N LYS A 44 26.47 49.74 -1.16
CA LYS A 44 27.81 50.31 -0.92
C LYS A 44 28.84 49.90 -1.98
N LEU A 45 28.55 48.89 -2.80
CA LEU A 45 29.44 48.49 -3.89
C LEU A 45 29.26 49.44 -5.07
N ASN A 46 30.35 50.10 -5.49
CA ASN A 46 30.35 50.97 -6.67
C ASN A 46 29.86 50.19 -7.90
N SER A 47 28.74 50.62 -8.48
CA SER A 47 28.19 50.01 -9.68
C SER A 47 29.18 50.16 -10.84
N ARG A 48 29.78 49.05 -11.28
CA ARG A 48 30.48 49.03 -12.57
C ARG A 48 29.44 49.18 -13.68
N LYS A 49 29.77 49.93 -14.73
CA LYS A 49 28.90 49.99 -15.92
C LYS A 49 28.66 48.56 -16.42
N PRO A 50 27.41 48.13 -16.63
CA PRO A 50 27.12 46.79 -17.12
C PRO A 50 27.82 46.59 -18.46
N GLN A 51 28.78 45.66 -18.50
CA GLN A 51 29.41 45.21 -19.74
C GLN A 51 28.59 44.04 -20.29
N GLU A 52 28.26 44.08 -21.58
CA GLU A 52 27.55 42.97 -22.22
C GLU A 52 28.42 41.71 -22.18
N LYS A 53 27.94 40.68 -21.48
CA LYS A 53 28.58 39.36 -21.43
C LYS A 53 28.17 38.58 -22.67
N THR A 54 29.09 37.76 -23.20
CA THR A 54 28.71 36.76 -24.20
C THR A 54 27.89 35.64 -23.56
N THR A 55 27.10 34.90 -24.36
CA THR A 55 26.30 33.75 -23.87
C THR A 55 27.15 32.76 -23.08
N PHE A 56 28.37 32.49 -23.54
CA PHE A 56 29.30 31.61 -22.85
C PHE A 56 29.79 32.19 -21.51
N GLN A 57 30.13 33.48 -21.45
CA GLN A 57 30.53 34.15 -20.20
C GLN A 57 29.39 34.18 -19.17
N ASN A 58 28.14 34.30 -19.63
CA ASN A 58 26.95 34.28 -18.79
C ASN A 58 26.71 32.89 -18.17
N ILE A 59 26.81 31.84 -19.00
CA ILE A 59 26.56 30.44 -18.58
C ILE A 59 27.70 29.90 -17.71
N LYS A 60 28.97 30.21 -18.04
CA LYS A 60 30.16 29.60 -17.42
C LYS A 60 30.18 29.68 -15.89
N ILE A 61 29.69 30.77 -15.31
CA ILE A 61 29.67 30.96 -13.85
C ILE A 61 28.37 30.44 -13.24
N LYS A 62 27.23 30.63 -13.92
CA LYS A 62 25.91 30.29 -13.39
C LYS A 62 25.66 28.79 -13.34
N LEU A 63 26.11 28.06 -14.36
CA LEU A 63 25.87 26.62 -14.46
C LEU A 63 26.50 25.83 -13.29
N PRO A 64 27.80 26.01 -12.94
CA PRO A 64 28.36 25.35 -11.77
C PRO A 64 27.67 25.71 -10.46
N VAL A 65 27.30 26.98 -10.26
CA VAL A 65 26.60 27.43 -9.05
C VAL A 65 25.24 26.75 -8.91
N ILE A 66 24.48 26.64 -10.00
CA ILE A 66 23.17 26.00 -9.99
C ILE A 66 23.29 24.48 -9.84
N LEU A 67 24.30 23.84 -10.42
CA LEU A 67 24.54 22.41 -10.20
C LEU A 67 24.88 22.12 -8.74
N ILE A 68 25.71 22.95 -8.10
CA ILE A 68 26.01 22.84 -6.67
C ILE A 68 24.74 23.05 -5.84
N LEU A 69 23.96 24.10 -6.14
CA LEU A 69 22.71 24.40 -5.44
C LEU A 69 21.69 23.26 -5.62
N GLY A 70 21.55 22.71 -6.82
CA GLY A 70 20.71 21.56 -7.12
C GLY A 70 21.15 20.31 -6.35
N GLY A 71 22.45 20.05 -6.26
CA GLY A 71 23.00 18.98 -5.43
C GLY A 71 22.69 19.16 -3.94
N ILE A 72 22.82 20.39 -3.41
CA ILE A 72 22.45 20.71 -2.02
C ILE A 72 20.95 20.48 -1.81
N ILE A 73 20.09 20.99 -2.70
CA ILE A 73 18.63 20.81 -2.63
C ILE A 73 18.27 19.32 -2.62
N TRP A 74 18.88 18.53 -3.51
CA TRP A 74 18.67 17.08 -3.58
C TRP A 74 19.01 16.39 -2.25
N VAL A 75 20.21 16.63 -1.72
CA VAL A 75 20.68 16.01 -0.47
C VAL A 75 19.81 16.44 0.72
N VAL A 76 19.48 17.72 0.81
CA VAL A 76 18.64 18.25 1.89
C VAL A 76 17.23 17.65 1.81
N ALA A 77 16.58 17.67 0.63
CA ALA A 77 15.25 17.10 0.45
C ALA A 77 15.21 15.59 0.76
N GLY A 78 16.25 14.85 0.37
CA GLY A 78 16.44 13.45 0.75
C GLY A 78 16.55 13.26 2.27
N LYS A 79 17.31 14.12 2.97
CA LYS A 79 17.43 14.08 4.43
C LYS A 79 16.11 14.36 5.16
N PHE A 80 15.22 15.15 4.55
CA PHE A 80 13.87 15.40 5.07
C PHE A 80 12.84 14.34 4.64
N ASN A 81 13.27 13.23 4.03
CA ASN A 81 12.42 12.12 3.58
C ASN A 81 11.35 12.50 2.53
N PHE A 82 11.60 13.52 1.70
CA PHE A 82 10.72 13.79 0.57
C PHE A 82 10.78 12.66 -0.47
N PRO A 83 9.65 12.23 -1.08
CA PRO A 83 9.67 11.28 -2.19
C PRO A 83 10.52 11.77 -3.36
N VAL A 84 11.10 10.85 -4.13
CA VAL A 84 12.03 11.17 -5.24
C VAL A 84 11.43 12.15 -6.25
N TRP A 85 10.14 12.01 -6.58
CA TRP A 85 9.45 12.92 -7.50
C TRP A 85 9.47 14.38 -7.03
N TRP A 86 9.26 14.62 -5.73
CA TRP A 86 9.36 15.96 -5.14
C TRP A 86 10.79 16.49 -5.14
N GLN A 87 11.79 15.62 -4.93
CA GLN A 87 13.21 16.03 -5.02
C GLN A 87 13.58 16.48 -6.44
N ILE A 88 13.10 15.75 -7.47
CA ILE A 88 13.28 16.12 -8.88
C ILE A 88 12.63 17.48 -9.16
N GLU A 89 11.41 17.70 -8.66
CA GLU A 89 10.70 18.97 -8.83
C GLU A 89 11.47 20.14 -8.20
N PHE A 90 11.97 20.01 -6.96
CA PHE A 90 12.75 21.05 -6.30
C PHE A 90 14.05 21.39 -7.05
N VAL A 91 14.75 20.39 -7.59
CA VAL A 91 15.94 20.62 -8.42
C VAL A 91 15.57 21.26 -9.76
N THR A 92 14.43 20.88 -10.34
CA THR A 92 13.91 21.50 -11.57
C THR A 92 13.64 22.99 -11.39
N PHE A 93 13.10 23.42 -10.23
CA PHE A 93 12.94 24.84 -9.94
C PHE A 93 14.25 25.61 -9.90
N ALA A 94 15.35 25.01 -9.43
CA ALA A 94 16.68 25.64 -9.51
C ALA A 94 17.13 25.82 -10.98
N MET A 95 16.82 24.88 -11.85
CA MET A 95 17.10 24.97 -13.30
C MET A 95 16.24 26.03 -13.99
N VAL A 96 14.99 26.22 -13.57
CA VAL A 96 14.14 27.35 -14.02
C VAL A 96 14.78 28.68 -13.61
N GLY A 97 15.28 28.78 -12.38
CA GLY A 97 16.04 29.94 -11.92
C GLY A 97 17.28 30.21 -12.79
N PHE A 98 18.04 29.16 -13.14
CA PHE A 98 19.17 29.28 -14.06
C PHE A 98 18.77 29.87 -15.41
N ALA A 99 17.68 29.37 -16.02
CA ALA A 99 17.18 29.89 -17.28
C ALA A 99 16.80 31.38 -17.14
N PHE A 100 16.08 31.74 -16.08
CA PHE A 100 15.66 33.11 -15.81
C PHE A 100 16.84 34.06 -15.63
N PHE A 101 17.82 33.73 -14.78
CA PHE A 101 19.00 34.57 -14.58
C PHE A 101 19.88 34.65 -15.81
N THR A 102 19.94 33.59 -16.63
CA THR A 102 20.67 33.61 -17.90
C THR A 102 19.98 34.55 -18.90
N LEU A 103 18.65 34.56 -18.94
CA LEU A 103 17.86 35.49 -19.75
C LEU A 103 18.02 36.95 -19.30
N LEU A 104 18.09 37.22 -17.99
CA LEU A 104 18.27 38.59 -17.48
C LEU A 104 19.63 39.21 -17.83
N ASP A 105 20.70 38.40 -17.84
CA ASP A 105 22.05 38.82 -18.25
C ASP A 105 22.26 38.70 -19.77
N TRP A 106 21.21 38.42 -20.54
CA TRP A 106 21.30 38.37 -21.98
C TRP A 106 21.55 39.77 -22.56
N LYS A 107 22.04 39.83 -23.80
CA LYS A 107 22.27 41.11 -24.48
C LYS A 107 21.02 41.98 -24.44
N THR A 108 21.24 43.27 -24.19
CA THR A 108 20.16 44.26 -24.21
C THR A 108 19.46 44.21 -25.56
N LEU A 109 18.15 43.97 -25.54
CA LEU A 109 17.39 43.99 -26.79
C LEU A 109 17.38 45.40 -27.34
N THR A 110 17.62 45.53 -28.65
CA THR A 110 17.50 46.80 -29.34
C THR A 110 16.03 47.24 -29.34
N VAL A 111 15.79 48.53 -29.07
CA VAL A 111 14.44 49.10 -29.13
C VAL A 111 13.88 48.93 -30.53
N GLU A 112 12.73 48.25 -30.62
CA GLU A 112 12.02 48.05 -31.88
C GLU A 112 11.52 49.39 -32.43
N LYS A 113 11.86 49.68 -33.69
CA LYS A 113 11.51 50.96 -34.32
C LYS A 113 10.07 51.02 -34.85
N LYS A 114 9.42 49.86 -35.03
CA LYS A 114 8.11 49.75 -35.68
C LYS A 114 7.05 49.17 -34.74
N THR A 115 5.89 49.81 -34.70
CA THR A 115 4.76 49.41 -33.86
C THR A 115 4.25 48.00 -34.17
N SER A 116 4.19 47.63 -35.45
CA SER A 116 3.73 46.30 -35.87
C SER A 116 4.61 45.16 -35.36
N THR A 117 5.92 45.38 -35.23
CA THR A 117 6.87 44.33 -34.86
C THR A 117 6.76 43.96 -33.38
N TRP A 118 6.55 44.95 -32.49
CA TRP A 118 6.37 44.65 -31.08
C TRP A 118 4.99 44.02 -30.81
N ILE A 119 3.93 44.42 -31.53
CA ILE A 119 2.61 43.79 -31.45
C ILE A 119 2.70 42.32 -31.87
N MET A 120 3.33 42.04 -33.02
CA MET A 120 3.52 40.67 -33.50
C MET A 120 4.34 39.82 -32.54
N ARG A 121 5.43 40.35 -31.96
CA ARG A 121 6.21 39.63 -30.95
C ARG A 121 5.41 39.35 -29.68
N LEU A 122 4.64 40.32 -29.20
CA LEU A 122 3.79 40.13 -28.02
C LEU A 122 2.78 39.00 -28.27
N LEU A 123 2.05 39.07 -29.39
CA LEU A 123 1.08 38.04 -29.77
C LEU A 123 1.74 36.68 -29.95
N ALA A 124 2.89 36.61 -30.61
CA ALA A 124 3.62 35.36 -30.82
C ALA A 124 4.14 34.76 -29.51
N THR A 125 4.66 35.58 -28.58
CA THR A 125 5.12 35.12 -27.27
C THR A 125 3.96 34.57 -26.44
N TYR A 126 2.83 35.27 -26.39
CA TYR A 126 1.64 34.79 -25.68
C TYR A 126 1.04 33.56 -26.34
N ALA A 127 0.97 33.50 -27.67
CA ALA A 127 0.48 32.33 -28.40
C ALA A 127 1.38 31.11 -28.17
N LEU A 128 2.70 31.28 -28.20
CA LEU A 128 3.66 30.20 -27.94
C LEU A 128 3.56 29.70 -26.50
N ALA A 129 3.57 30.60 -25.52
CA ALA A 129 3.46 30.23 -24.11
C ALA A 129 2.11 29.56 -23.83
N SER A 130 1.01 30.13 -24.33
CA SER A 130 -0.33 29.54 -24.20
C SER A 130 -0.40 28.17 -24.86
N GLY A 131 0.17 28.01 -26.05
CA GLY A 131 0.25 26.72 -26.75
C GLY A 131 0.96 25.66 -25.90
N ILE A 132 2.15 25.98 -25.36
CA ILE A 132 2.90 25.08 -24.48
C ILE A 132 2.10 24.71 -23.23
N PHE A 133 1.50 25.70 -22.55
CA PHE A 133 0.71 25.43 -21.35
C PHE A 133 -0.52 24.57 -21.67
N ILE A 134 -1.24 24.87 -22.74
CA ILE A 134 -2.41 24.08 -23.16
C ILE A 134 -2.00 22.64 -23.48
N THR A 135 -0.93 22.44 -24.27
CA THR A 135 -0.50 21.07 -24.63
C THR A 135 -0.01 20.29 -23.42
N VAL A 136 0.83 20.89 -22.58
CA VAL A 136 1.37 20.22 -21.38
C VAL A 136 0.24 19.89 -20.41
N THR A 137 -0.70 20.81 -20.20
CA THR A 137 -1.84 20.55 -19.30
C THR A 137 -2.80 19.51 -19.89
N ALA A 138 -3.03 19.50 -21.20
CA ALA A 138 -3.88 18.49 -21.84
C ALA A 138 -3.35 17.05 -21.69
N GLU A 139 -2.03 16.87 -21.55
CA GLU A 139 -1.40 15.57 -21.31
C GLU A 139 -1.41 15.13 -19.83
N LEU A 140 -1.67 16.06 -18.90
CA LEU A 140 -1.83 15.72 -17.49
C LEU A 140 -3.23 15.15 -17.23
N PRO A 141 -3.41 14.25 -16.24
CA PRO A 141 -4.73 13.78 -15.82
C PRO A 141 -5.63 14.98 -15.49
N GLN A 142 -6.59 15.26 -16.36
CA GLN A 142 -7.53 16.36 -16.18
C GLN A 142 -8.68 15.94 -15.28
N PHE A 143 -9.17 16.87 -14.48
CA PHE A 143 -10.43 16.72 -13.77
C PHE A 143 -11.54 16.56 -14.82
N ASP A 144 -12.18 15.40 -14.86
CA ASP A 144 -13.34 15.14 -15.70
C ASP A 144 -14.59 15.42 -14.87
N PRO A 145 -15.30 16.55 -15.12
CA PRO A 145 -16.48 16.91 -14.35
C PRO A 145 -17.60 15.87 -14.48
N GLU A 146 -17.74 15.20 -15.63
CA GLU A 146 -18.76 14.17 -15.82
C GLU A 146 -18.41 12.92 -15.02
N PHE A 147 -17.14 12.51 -15.03
CA PHE A 147 -16.67 11.41 -14.20
C PHE A 147 -16.85 11.69 -12.70
N GLU A 148 -16.51 12.89 -12.23
CA GLU A 148 -16.69 13.25 -10.82
C GLU A 148 -18.18 13.46 -10.46
N LEU A 149 -19.00 14.02 -11.36
CA LEU A 149 -20.45 14.04 -11.18
C LEU A 149 -21.03 12.62 -11.14
N SER A 150 -20.51 11.69 -11.94
CA SER A 150 -21.02 10.31 -12.00
C SER A 150 -20.79 9.58 -10.67
N LYS A 151 -19.71 9.90 -9.95
CA LYS A 151 -19.47 9.41 -8.58
C LYS A 151 -20.44 10.04 -7.58
N LEU A 152 -20.68 11.35 -7.67
CA LEU A 152 -21.57 12.06 -6.74
C LEU A 152 -23.05 11.72 -6.95
N ASN A 153 -23.47 11.50 -8.20
CA ASN A 153 -24.84 11.16 -8.56
C ASN A 153 -25.11 9.65 -8.57
N ARG A 154 -24.12 8.84 -8.19
CA ARG A 154 -24.33 7.40 -8.08
C ARG A 154 -25.43 7.18 -7.04
N PRO A 155 -26.56 6.55 -7.42
CA PRO A 155 -27.58 6.24 -6.44
C PRO A 155 -26.95 5.35 -5.36
N PRO A 156 -27.26 5.59 -4.07
CA PRO A 156 -26.69 4.79 -2.98
C PRO A 156 -26.94 3.32 -3.29
N LEU A 157 -25.90 2.50 -3.12
CA LEU A 157 -26.01 1.07 -3.27
C LEU A 157 -27.13 0.61 -2.33
N LYS A 158 -28.17 -0.03 -2.87
CA LYS A 158 -29.23 -0.65 -2.08
C LYS A 158 -29.13 -2.14 -2.26
N LEU A 159 -28.80 -2.86 -1.19
CA LEU A 159 -28.67 -4.31 -1.24
C LEU A 159 -30.00 -5.02 -1.48
N SER A 160 -31.14 -4.33 -1.27
CA SER A 160 -32.47 -4.86 -1.57
C SER A 160 -32.63 -5.19 -3.05
N GLY A 161 -32.48 -6.47 -3.41
CA GLY A 161 -32.66 -6.99 -4.76
C GLY A 161 -31.39 -7.44 -5.49
N LEU A 162 -30.20 -7.28 -4.89
CA LEU A 162 -28.95 -7.84 -5.41
C LEU A 162 -28.79 -9.30 -4.94
N ALA A 163 -28.34 -10.19 -5.83
CA ALA A 163 -27.95 -11.56 -5.50
C ALA A 163 -26.42 -11.67 -5.40
N GLY A 164 -25.91 -12.79 -4.89
CA GLY A 164 -24.52 -12.97 -4.44
C GLY A 164 -23.42 -12.38 -5.36
N PRO A 165 -23.37 -12.71 -6.66
CA PRO A 165 -22.32 -12.21 -7.57
C PRO A 165 -22.33 -10.69 -7.73
N GLU A 166 -23.51 -10.07 -7.80
CA GLU A 166 -23.64 -8.62 -7.96
C GLU A 166 -23.19 -7.87 -6.71
N VAL A 167 -23.45 -8.41 -5.51
CA VAL A 167 -22.97 -7.85 -4.24
C VAL A 167 -21.43 -7.91 -4.16
N ILE A 168 -20.83 -9.01 -4.62
CA ILE A 168 -19.37 -9.17 -4.64
C ILE A 168 -18.74 -8.19 -5.63
N ALA A 169 -19.32 -8.02 -6.81
CA ALA A 169 -18.86 -7.05 -7.81
C ALA A 169 -18.94 -5.61 -7.28
N ALA A 170 -20.06 -5.25 -6.65
CA ALA A 170 -20.22 -3.97 -5.97
C ALA A 170 -19.18 -3.77 -4.86
N GLY A 171 -18.91 -4.78 -4.05
CA GLY A 171 -17.89 -4.73 -3.00
C GLY A 171 -16.47 -4.50 -3.54
N ARG A 172 -16.12 -5.15 -4.66
CA ARG A 172 -14.83 -4.89 -5.34
C ARG A 172 -14.75 -3.45 -5.82
N GLU A 173 -15.84 -2.90 -6.34
CA GLU A 173 -15.88 -1.51 -6.77
C GLU A 173 -15.71 -0.54 -5.59
N VAL A 174 -16.35 -0.80 -4.45
CA VAL A 174 -16.14 -0.03 -3.21
C VAL A 174 -14.67 -0.08 -2.80
N PHE A 175 -14.02 -1.24 -2.87
CA PHE A 175 -12.59 -1.41 -2.56
C PHE A 175 -11.69 -0.56 -3.50
N GLU A 176 -12.01 -0.51 -4.78
CA GLU A 176 -11.26 0.27 -5.79
C GLU A 176 -11.47 1.78 -5.66
N ASN A 177 -12.72 2.21 -5.47
CA ASN A 177 -13.10 3.62 -5.35
C ASN A 177 -12.51 4.25 -4.09
N ASN A 178 -12.48 3.49 -2.99
CA ASN A 178 -11.86 3.91 -1.72
C ASN A 178 -10.34 3.70 -1.69
N LYS A 179 -9.73 3.39 -2.83
CA LYS A 179 -8.28 3.32 -3.06
C LYS A 179 -7.58 2.31 -2.15
N CYS A 180 -8.28 1.24 -1.74
CA CYS A 180 -7.71 0.21 -0.89
C CYS A 180 -6.51 -0.50 -1.56
N PHE A 181 -6.53 -0.65 -2.89
CA PHE A 181 -5.41 -1.18 -3.71
C PHE A 181 -4.10 -0.37 -3.60
N ASN A 182 -4.14 0.87 -3.13
CA ASN A 182 -2.93 1.67 -2.95
C ASN A 182 -2.07 1.14 -1.79
N CYS A 183 -2.66 0.39 -0.86
CA CYS A 183 -1.97 -0.14 0.32
C CYS A 183 -2.08 -1.66 0.43
N HIS A 184 -3.23 -2.23 0.07
CA HIS A 184 -3.50 -3.66 0.18
C HIS A 184 -3.36 -4.34 -1.17
N LYS A 185 -2.55 -5.40 -1.21
CA LYS A 185 -2.59 -6.36 -2.32
C LYS A 185 -3.75 -7.32 -2.12
N VAL A 186 -4.44 -7.66 -3.19
CA VAL A 186 -5.41 -8.75 -3.24
C VAL A 186 -4.90 -9.74 -4.27
N PHE A 187 -4.43 -10.91 -3.82
CA PHE A 187 -3.79 -11.91 -4.69
C PHE A 187 -2.76 -11.28 -5.66
N TRP A 188 -1.97 -10.33 -5.14
CA TRP A 188 -0.93 -9.60 -5.86
C TRP A 188 -1.38 -8.56 -6.89
N GLU A 189 -2.70 -8.31 -7.02
CA GLU A 189 -3.24 -7.08 -7.57
C GLU A 189 -3.09 -5.95 -6.54
N GLY A 190 -2.40 -4.86 -6.88
CA GLY A 190 -2.18 -3.71 -5.99
C GLY A 190 -0.81 -3.06 -6.15
N ASN A 191 -0.68 -1.83 -5.65
CA ASN A 191 0.44 -0.95 -5.98
C ASN A 191 1.53 -0.86 -4.90
N SER A 192 1.29 -1.39 -3.70
CA SER A 192 2.28 -1.33 -2.61
C SER A 192 2.13 -2.43 -1.57
N ASP A 193 3.16 -2.59 -0.74
CA ASP A 193 3.22 -3.48 0.43
C ASP A 193 3.06 -2.70 1.74
N ARG A 194 2.29 -1.59 1.72
CA ARG A 194 2.07 -0.76 2.91
C ARG A 194 1.08 -1.39 3.89
N GLY A 195 0.11 -2.15 3.39
CA GLY A 195 -0.80 -2.96 4.18
C GLY A 195 -0.58 -4.45 3.91
N PRO A 196 -1.19 -5.33 4.73
CA PRO A 196 -1.14 -6.77 4.51
C PRO A 196 -1.74 -7.16 3.15
N ASN A 197 -1.15 -8.17 2.51
CA ASN A 197 -1.74 -8.81 1.33
C ASN A 197 -2.95 -9.63 1.78
N LEU A 198 -4.15 -9.14 1.45
CA LEU A 198 -5.42 -9.67 1.91
C LEU A 198 -5.74 -11.04 1.30
N GLY A 199 -5.18 -11.34 0.12
CA GLY A 199 -5.33 -12.64 -0.53
C GLY A 199 -4.51 -13.73 0.17
N THR A 200 -3.20 -13.52 0.33
CA THR A 200 -2.34 -14.52 1.00
C THR A 200 -2.58 -14.62 2.51
N LYS A 201 -3.01 -13.52 3.14
CA LYS A 201 -3.52 -13.55 4.52
C LYS A 201 -4.85 -14.31 4.64
N GLN A 202 -5.55 -14.48 3.52
CA GLN A 202 -6.89 -15.05 3.45
C GLN A 202 -7.85 -14.34 4.40
N ILE A 203 -7.97 -13.02 4.25
CA ILE A 203 -8.82 -12.19 5.14
C ILE A 203 -10.27 -12.71 5.20
N GLY A 204 -10.72 -13.40 4.14
CA GLY A 204 -12.05 -13.98 4.08
C GLY A 204 -12.30 -15.12 5.08
N LEU A 205 -11.27 -15.69 5.70
CA LEU A 205 -11.41 -16.68 6.78
C LEU A 205 -11.96 -16.05 8.08
N TYR A 206 -11.73 -14.75 8.29
CA TYR A 206 -12.12 -14.06 9.52
C TYR A 206 -13.62 -13.70 9.53
N SER A 207 -14.19 -13.43 10.71
CA SER A 207 -15.59 -13.03 10.83
C SER A 207 -15.86 -11.68 10.15
N GLU A 208 -17.11 -11.45 9.74
CA GLU A 208 -17.53 -10.17 9.16
C GLU A 208 -17.29 -9.01 10.14
N ASP A 209 -17.61 -9.22 11.42
CA ASP A 209 -17.35 -8.24 12.48
C ASP A 209 -15.86 -7.91 12.62
N TYR A 210 -14.98 -8.92 12.51
CA TYR A 210 -13.53 -8.68 12.53
C TYR A 210 -13.11 -7.83 11.35
N ILE A 211 -13.57 -8.15 10.13
CA ILE A 211 -13.21 -7.39 8.94
C ILE A 211 -13.73 -5.95 9.04
N LYS A 212 -14.98 -5.77 9.48
CA LYS A 212 -15.60 -4.46 9.68
C LYS A 212 -14.86 -3.65 10.74
N GLU A 213 -14.48 -4.26 11.88
CA GLU A 213 -13.67 -3.61 12.91
C GLU A 213 -12.30 -3.18 12.36
N GLN A 214 -11.65 -4.00 11.53
CA GLN A 214 -10.37 -3.64 10.91
C GLN A 214 -10.48 -2.44 9.95
N ILE A 215 -11.65 -2.21 9.35
CA ILE A 215 -11.90 -1.06 8.46
C ILE A 215 -12.26 0.20 9.27
N LEU A 216 -13.12 0.06 10.27
CA LEU A 216 -13.62 1.19 11.08
C LEU A 216 -12.62 1.62 12.16
N GLU A 217 -11.90 0.67 12.76
CA GLU A 217 -10.96 0.87 13.85
C GLU A 217 -9.57 0.30 13.53
N PRO A 218 -8.93 0.68 12.40
CA PRO A 218 -7.71 0.04 11.88
C PRO A 218 -6.50 0.14 12.81
N ARG A 219 -6.55 1.03 13.81
CA ARG A 219 -5.47 1.28 14.77
C ARG A 219 -5.62 0.47 16.07
N LYS A 220 -6.74 -0.23 16.26
CA LYS A 220 -7.04 -1.00 17.48
C LYS A 220 -6.22 -2.28 17.57
N LYS A 221 -6.11 -3.02 16.47
CA LYS A 221 -5.37 -4.29 16.39
C LYS A 221 -4.64 -4.37 15.06
N GLN A 222 -3.32 -4.20 15.10
CA GLN A 222 -2.48 -4.29 13.90
C GLN A 222 -2.36 -5.73 13.40
N ALA A 223 -2.20 -5.86 12.08
CA ALA A 223 -1.77 -7.11 11.47
C ALA A 223 -0.31 -7.41 11.88
N PRO A 224 0.03 -8.67 12.20
CA PRO A 224 1.41 -9.05 12.55
C PRO A 224 2.43 -8.58 11.51
N GLY A 225 3.51 -7.93 11.95
CA GLY A 225 4.57 -7.40 11.08
C GLY A 225 4.33 -5.97 10.58
N PHE A 226 3.22 -5.34 10.96
CA PHE A 226 2.89 -3.93 10.65
C PHE A 226 2.95 -3.03 11.90
N ASP A 227 3.71 -3.45 12.91
CA ASP A 227 3.81 -2.76 14.20
C ASP A 227 4.67 -1.48 14.16
N ASP A 228 5.33 -1.21 13.03
CA ASP A 228 6.18 -0.04 12.88
C ASP A 228 5.35 1.28 12.90
N PRO A 229 5.89 2.39 13.43
CA PRO A 229 5.13 3.64 13.57
C PRO A 229 4.54 4.20 12.27
N LYS A 230 5.15 3.88 11.12
CA LYS A 230 4.68 4.32 9.80
C LYS A 230 3.48 3.48 9.35
N SER A 231 3.53 2.16 9.53
CA SER A 231 2.42 1.26 9.21
C SER A 231 1.22 1.45 10.13
N TYR A 232 1.46 1.67 11.43
CA TYR A 232 0.40 1.90 12.42
C TYR A 232 -0.55 3.06 12.04
N LYS A 233 -0.02 4.09 11.38
CA LYS A 233 -0.79 5.26 10.93
C LYS A 233 -1.16 5.23 9.44
N ALA A 234 -0.79 4.17 8.71
CA ALA A 234 -0.93 4.12 7.27
C ALA A 234 -2.39 3.93 6.82
N MET A 235 -3.17 3.12 7.55
CA MET A 235 -4.57 2.91 7.22
C MET A 235 -5.43 4.09 7.75
N PRO A 236 -6.19 4.77 6.87
CA PRO A 236 -7.04 5.89 7.26
C PRO A 236 -8.17 5.50 8.23
N THR A 237 -8.62 6.46 9.03
CA THR A 237 -9.68 6.27 10.03
C THR A 237 -11.02 6.91 9.64
N TYR A 238 -11.12 7.45 8.43
CA TYR A 238 -12.33 8.15 7.94
C TYR A 238 -13.31 7.23 7.21
N TYR A 239 -12.99 5.96 7.00
CA TYR A 239 -13.84 5.06 6.21
C TYR A 239 -15.21 4.80 6.83
N GLY A 240 -15.37 4.99 8.15
CA GLY A 240 -16.69 4.92 8.79
C GLY A 240 -17.61 6.10 8.44
N ASP A 241 -17.05 7.22 7.99
CA ASP A 241 -17.80 8.40 7.55
C ASP A 241 -17.98 8.40 6.02
N ASP A 242 -17.01 7.86 5.28
CA ASP A 242 -16.96 7.90 3.81
C ASP A 242 -17.68 6.74 3.11
N ILE A 243 -17.84 5.58 3.78
CA ILE A 243 -18.46 4.38 3.19
C ILE A 243 -19.84 4.18 3.84
N GLY A 244 -20.90 4.20 3.04
CA GLY A 244 -22.26 3.96 3.53
C GLY A 244 -22.46 2.52 4.03
N ASP A 245 -23.47 2.29 4.88
CA ASP A 245 -23.71 0.96 5.49
C ASP A 245 -23.86 -0.17 4.46
N ASP A 246 -24.65 0.04 3.40
CA ASP A 246 -24.85 -0.96 2.33
C ASP A 246 -23.56 -1.20 1.52
N GLU A 247 -22.76 -0.15 1.29
CA GLU A 247 -21.45 -0.27 0.63
C GLU A 247 -20.44 -1.00 1.51
N MET A 248 -20.48 -0.77 2.83
CA MET A 248 -19.65 -1.48 3.80
C MET A 248 -19.98 -2.97 3.83
N ILE A 249 -21.26 -3.32 3.79
CA ILE A 249 -21.70 -4.73 3.71
C ILE A 249 -21.22 -5.37 2.40
N ALA A 250 -21.35 -4.68 1.27
CA ALA A 250 -20.85 -5.17 -0.02
C ALA A 250 -19.32 -5.35 0.01
N LEU A 251 -18.59 -4.38 0.55
CA LEU A 251 -17.13 -4.44 0.73
C LEU A 251 -16.71 -5.64 1.59
N VAL A 252 -17.36 -5.84 2.73
CA VAL A 252 -17.09 -7.00 3.60
C VAL A 252 -17.40 -8.30 2.87
N SER A 253 -18.52 -8.37 2.13
CA SER A 253 -18.88 -9.55 1.33
C SER A 253 -17.83 -9.87 0.27
N TYR A 254 -17.29 -8.87 -0.43
CA TYR A 254 -16.15 -9.04 -1.33
C TYR A 254 -14.90 -9.55 -0.59
N LEU A 255 -14.54 -8.96 0.55
CA LEU A 255 -13.38 -9.40 1.35
C LEU A 255 -13.54 -10.84 1.86
N LYS A 256 -14.78 -11.28 2.12
CA LYS A 256 -15.10 -12.65 2.54
C LYS A 256 -14.79 -13.70 1.47
N THR A 257 -14.75 -13.31 0.20
CA THR A 257 -14.37 -14.19 -0.90
C THR A 257 -12.85 -14.40 -0.99
N LEU A 258 -12.04 -13.54 -0.35
CA LEU A 258 -10.58 -13.62 -0.39
C LEU A 258 -10.05 -14.75 0.49
N ARG A 259 -10.09 -15.97 -0.04
CA ARG A 259 -9.60 -17.22 0.57
C ARG A 259 -8.78 -18.01 -0.45
N ASP A 260 -7.86 -18.83 0.06
CA ASP A 260 -7.04 -19.72 -0.76
C ASP A 260 -7.01 -21.12 -0.11
N PRO A 261 -7.83 -22.07 -0.60
CA PRO A 261 -7.86 -23.42 -0.05
C PRO A 261 -6.60 -24.23 -0.39
N THR A 262 -5.70 -23.68 -1.22
CA THR A 262 -4.53 -24.41 -1.72
C THR A 262 -3.25 -24.17 -0.92
N HIS A 263 -3.18 -23.05 -0.20
CA HIS A 263 -2.00 -22.63 0.53
C HIS A 263 -2.32 -22.25 1.98
N MET A 264 -1.36 -22.42 2.87
CA MET A 264 -1.48 -21.97 4.26
C MET A 264 -1.49 -20.42 4.33
N PRO A 265 -2.35 -19.80 5.17
CA PRO A 265 -2.35 -18.35 5.35
C PRO A 265 -0.98 -17.78 5.74
N VAL A 266 -0.73 -16.56 5.27
CA VAL A 266 0.54 -15.85 5.38
C VAL A 266 0.35 -14.57 6.20
N GLU A 267 1.28 -14.34 7.11
CA GLU A 267 1.39 -13.12 7.90
C GLU A 267 2.71 -12.39 7.61
N GLY A 268 2.84 -11.20 8.20
CA GLY A 268 4.03 -10.39 8.05
C GLY A 268 3.99 -9.41 6.88
N LYS A 269 4.97 -8.53 6.88
CA LYS A 269 5.16 -7.47 5.90
C LYS A 269 6.31 -7.85 4.97
N PHE A 270 6.14 -7.65 3.66
CA PHE A 270 7.20 -7.91 2.69
C PHE A 270 8.47 -7.09 3.03
N PRO A 271 9.68 -7.69 3.02
CA PRO A 271 10.00 -9.08 2.63
C PRO A 271 9.94 -10.13 3.75
N ASP A 272 9.68 -9.73 4.99
CA ASP A 272 9.77 -10.57 6.20
C ASP A 272 8.46 -11.31 6.51
N GLN A 273 7.93 -12.05 5.53
CA GLN A 273 6.66 -12.79 5.65
C GLN A 273 6.88 -14.21 6.22
N TRP A 274 5.83 -14.82 6.78
CA TRP A 274 5.83 -16.20 7.25
C TRP A 274 4.46 -16.85 7.11
N THR A 275 4.44 -18.18 6.96
CA THR A 275 3.19 -18.95 6.95
C THR A 275 2.73 -19.23 8.38
N TRP A 276 1.45 -19.52 8.57
CA TRP A 276 0.93 -19.98 9.86
C TRP A 276 1.56 -21.29 10.36
N TRP A 277 2.22 -22.07 9.49
CA TRP A 277 3.05 -23.19 9.93
C TRP A 277 4.13 -22.76 10.91
N ASP A 278 4.69 -21.56 10.74
CA ASP A 278 5.82 -21.03 11.50
C ASP A 278 5.41 -19.95 12.52
N ASP A 279 4.11 -19.76 12.76
CA ASP A 279 3.60 -18.75 13.68
C ASP A 279 3.32 -19.37 15.07
N PRO A 280 4.10 -19.05 16.12
CA PRO A 280 3.93 -19.66 17.43
C PRO A 280 2.58 -19.36 18.07
N LYS A 281 2.00 -18.19 17.78
CA LYS A 281 0.70 -17.81 18.31
C LYS A 281 -0.40 -18.62 17.63
N ILE A 282 -0.34 -18.76 16.31
CA ILE A 282 -1.30 -19.59 15.57
C ILE A 282 -1.21 -21.05 15.98
N VAL A 283 0.00 -21.59 16.15
CA VAL A 283 0.19 -22.96 16.64
C VAL A 283 -0.38 -23.14 18.05
N ALA A 284 -0.21 -22.16 18.93
CA ALA A 284 -0.79 -22.20 20.28
C ALA A 284 -2.34 -22.14 20.26
N GLU A 285 -2.93 -21.30 19.40
CA GLU A 285 -4.38 -21.27 19.19
C GLU A 285 -4.87 -22.58 18.55
N GLY A 286 -4.13 -23.12 17.58
CA GLY A 286 -4.39 -24.39 16.93
C GLY A 286 -4.43 -25.57 17.88
N LYS A 287 -3.58 -25.57 18.90
CA LYS A 287 -3.62 -26.56 19.98
C LYS A 287 -4.96 -26.55 20.73
N GLN A 288 -5.49 -25.36 21.04
CA GLN A 288 -6.79 -25.24 21.70
C GLN A 288 -7.90 -25.83 20.84
N VAL A 289 -7.89 -25.56 19.54
CA VAL A 289 -8.85 -26.15 18.59
C VAL A 289 -8.70 -27.66 18.51
N PHE A 290 -7.48 -28.15 18.30
CA PHE A 290 -7.19 -29.58 18.12
C PHE A 290 -7.58 -30.41 19.35
N GLU A 291 -7.42 -29.87 20.56
CA GLU A 291 -7.80 -30.52 21.82
C GLU A 291 -9.27 -30.30 22.21
N GLY A 292 -10.05 -29.56 21.42
CA GLY A 292 -11.46 -29.25 21.67
C GLY A 292 -11.71 -28.32 22.85
N LEU A 293 -10.80 -27.36 23.06
CA LEU A 293 -10.86 -26.35 24.13
C LEU A 293 -11.33 -24.98 23.62
N GLU A 294 -11.38 -24.76 22.31
CA GLU A 294 -11.85 -23.52 21.69
C GLU A 294 -13.40 -23.47 21.68
N PRO A 295 -14.04 -22.50 22.39
CA PRO A 295 -15.49 -22.40 22.46
C PRO A 295 -16.18 -22.24 21.09
N ALA A 296 -15.54 -21.55 20.14
CA ALA A 296 -16.11 -21.35 18.80
C ALA A 296 -16.17 -22.64 17.97
N THR A 297 -15.53 -23.72 18.42
CA THR A 297 -15.54 -25.03 17.78
C THR A 297 -15.95 -26.13 18.77
N GLU A 298 -16.92 -25.84 19.64
CA GLU A 298 -17.48 -26.85 20.54
C GLU A 298 -17.98 -28.07 19.73
N GLY A 299 -17.44 -29.25 20.06
CA GLY A 299 -17.68 -30.50 19.33
C GLY A 299 -16.58 -30.91 18.34
N LEU A 300 -15.67 -30.01 17.98
CA LEU A 300 -14.44 -30.36 17.26
C LEU A 300 -13.38 -30.80 18.28
N ASN A 301 -12.97 -32.07 18.24
CA ASN A 301 -11.87 -32.55 19.08
C ASN A 301 -11.04 -33.60 18.35
N CYS A 302 -10.02 -33.13 17.62
CA CYS A 302 -9.13 -33.97 16.84
C CYS A 302 -8.32 -34.94 17.75
N ALA A 303 -7.97 -34.48 18.96
CA ALA A 303 -7.17 -35.25 19.91
C ALA A 303 -7.87 -36.52 20.44
N VAL A 304 -9.20 -36.61 20.38
CA VAL A 304 -9.94 -37.83 20.75
C VAL A 304 -9.54 -39.02 19.87
N CYS A 305 -9.24 -38.77 18.59
CA CYS A 305 -8.80 -39.80 17.64
C CYS A 305 -7.27 -39.83 17.50
N HIS A 306 -6.64 -38.66 17.42
CA HIS A 306 -5.23 -38.52 17.04
C HIS A 306 -4.28 -38.35 18.24
N GLY A 307 -4.80 -38.25 19.46
CA GLY A 307 -4.03 -38.06 20.69
C GLY A 307 -3.52 -36.63 20.87
N LYS A 308 -3.39 -36.18 22.12
CA LYS A 308 -2.85 -34.85 22.47
C LYS A 308 -1.34 -34.73 22.18
N ASP A 309 -0.67 -35.86 22.13
CA ASP A 309 0.74 -36.04 21.81
C ASP A 309 0.97 -36.55 20.39
N GLY A 310 -0.10 -36.59 19.56
CA GLY A 310 -0.07 -37.10 18.20
C GLY A 310 -0.05 -38.63 18.11
N ILE A 311 -0.23 -39.34 19.24
CA ILE A 311 -0.38 -40.80 19.27
C ILE A 311 -1.83 -41.16 18.94
N PRO A 312 -2.10 -41.92 17.86
CA PRO A 312 -3.44 -42.36 17.54
C PRO A 312 -4.09 -43.13 18.70
N MET A 313 -5.26 -42.66 19.12
CA MET A 313 -6.10 -43.27 20.14
C MET A 313 -7.16 -44.19 19.53
N MET A 314 -7.34 -44.13 18.20
CA MET A 314 -8.24 -44.99 17.43
C MET A 314 -7.52 -45.74 16.32
N THR A 315 -7.94 -46.98 16.07
CA THR A 315 -7.42 -47.78 14.95
C THR A 315 -7.73 -47.09 13.62
N GLY A 316 -6.68 -46.87 12.83
CA GLY A 316 -6.78 -46.24 11.51
C GLY A 316 -6.74 -44.71 11.52
N ALA A 317 -6.65 -44.06 12.69
CA ALA A 317 -6.32 -42.64 12.76
C ALA A 317 -4.85 -42.43 12.35
N LEU A 318 -4.60 -41.34 11.62
CA LEU A 318 -3.26 -40.98 11.13
C LEU A 318 -2.34 -40.63 12.32
N ASP A 319 -1.16 -41.27 12.39
CA ASP A 319 -0.10 -40.91 13.33
C ASP A 319 0.67 -39.71 12.79
N PHE A 320 0.45 -38.52 13.36
CA PHE A 320 1.09 -37.30 12.88
C PHE A 320 2.58 -37.20 13.20
N ARG A 321 3.12 -38.09 14.04
CA ARG A 321 4.55 -38.12 14.41
C ARG A 321 5.38 -38.89 13.40
N ASN A 322 4.77 -39.83 12.68
CA ASN A 322 5.45 -40.56 11.61
C ASN A 322 5.43 -39.73 10.33
N GLU A 323 6.50 -38.97 10.11
CA GLU A 323 6.70 -38.15 8.90
C GLU A 323 6.63 -38.95 7.58
N ASN A 324 6.81 -40.27 7.63
CA ASN A 324 6.78 -41.15 6.48
C ASN A 324 5.39 -41.75 6.20
N ASN A 325 4.37 -41.38 6.99
CA ASN A 325 3.00 -41.81 6.70
C ASN A 325 2.55 -41.29 5.34
N VAL A 326 1.82 -42.13 4.61
CA VAL A 326 1.23 -41.78 3.32
C VAL A 326 -0.25 -41.45 3.49
N ASP A 327 -0.81 -40.82 2.46
CA ASP A 327 -2.23 -40.52 2.40
C ASP A 327 -3.10 -41.79 2.44
N SER A 328 -4.34 -41.64 2.93
CA SER A 328 -5.27 -42.75 3.09
C SER A 328 -5.61 -43.37 1.74
N VAL A 329 -5.43 -44.69 1.64
CA VAL A 329 -5.80 -45.45 0.44
C VAL A 329 -7.30 -45.46 0.15
N LYS A 330 -8.13 -45.04 1.12
CA LYS A 330 -9.60 -45.00 1.03
C LYS A 330 -10.14 -43.77 0.30
N ILE A 331 -9.28 -42.81 -0.07
CA ILE A 331 -9.71 -41.54 -0.67
C ILE A 331 -9.37 -41.53 -2.17
N PRO A 332 -10.34 -41.23 -3.06
CA PRO A 332 -10.13 -41.24 -4.51
C PRO A 332 -9.13 -40.18 -5.00
N ASP A 333 -9.07 -39.01 -4.37
CA ASP A 333 -8.17 -37.90 -4.75
C ASP A 333 -6.82 -37.92 -4.00
N ARG A 334 -6.37 -39.11 -3.59
CA ARG A 334 -5.10 -39.30 -2.88
C ARG A 334 -3.90 -38.91 -3.73
N LEU A 335 -2.84 -38.45 -3.08
CA LEU A 335 -1.53 -38.28 -3.71
C LEU A 335 -0.66 -39.51 -3.44
N GLU A 336 -0.43 -40.32 -4.46
CA GLU A 336 0.40 -41.53 -4.35
C GLU A 336 1.89 -41.18 -4.21
N GLY A 337 2.58 -41.88 -3.32
CA GLY A 337 4.03 -41.73 -3.12
C GLY A 337 4.44 -40.47 -2.35
N VAL A 338 3.49 -39.65 -1.88
CA VAL A 338 3.77 -38.46 -1.07
C VAL A 338 3.61 -38.78 0.41
N VAL A 339 4.69 -38.58 1.16
CA VAL A 339 4.74 -38.80 2.62
C VAL A 339 4.41 -37.53 3.39
N LEU A 340 3.97 -37.67 4.65
CA LEU A 340 3.43 -36.60 5.50
C LEU A 340 4.32 -35.36 5.58
N LYS A 341 5.64 -35.51 5.73
CA LYS A 341 6.57 -34.36 5.75
C LYS A 341 6.58 -33.52 4.46
N ASP A 342 6.24 -34.15 3.34
CA ASP A 342 6.24 -33.58 1.99
C ASP A 342 4.81 -33.30 1.50
N TRP A 343 3.79 -33.46 2.34
CA TRP A 343 2.41 -33.12 1.99
C TRP A 343 2.30 -31.63 1.64
N PRO A 344 1.68 -31.30 0.50
CA PRO A 344 1.36 -29.91 0.18
C PRO A 344 0.25 -29.39 1.12
N ASP A 345 0.19 -28.08 1.33
CA ASP A 345 -0.72 -27.45 2.29
C ASP A 345 -2.20 -27.83 2.06
N HIS A 346 -2.63 -27.80 0.80
CA HIS A 346 -3.98 -28.20 0.40
C HIS A 346 -4.34 -29.65 0.74
N LEU A 347 -3.35 -30.54 0.90
CA LEU A 347 -3.62 -31.93 1.28
C LEU A 347 -4.02 -32.02 2.76
N TRP A 348 -3.28 -31.36 3.66
CA TRP A 348 -3.65 -31.24 5.08
C TRP A 348 -5.08 -30.73 5.24
N TYR A 349 -5.36 -29.60 4.59
CA TYR A 349 -6.65 -28.95 4.65
C TYR A 349 -7.79 -29.84 4.12
N ARG A 350 -7.64 -30.42 2.92
CA ARG A 350 -8.70 -31.27 2.33
C ARG A 350 -9.03 -32.49 3.17
N ARG A 351 -8.05 -33.12 3.84
CA ARG A 351 -8.28 -34.32 4.65
C ARG A 351 -9.12 -34.02 5.88
N VAL A 352 -9.03 -32.81 6.40
CA VAL A 352 -9.85 -32.34 7.51
C VAL A 352 -11.19 -31.78 7.04
N THR A 353 -11.23 -31.04 5.93
CA THR A 353 -12.51 -30.46 5.47
C THR A 353 -13.44 -31.50 4.85
N ARG A 354 -12.91 -32.49 4.12
CA ARG A 354 -13.71 -33.53 3.41
C ARG A 354 -13.85 -34.83 4.20
N GLY A 355 -13.06 -35.00 5.25
CA GLY A 355 -13.01 -36.24 6.01
C GLY A 355 -12.46 -37.42 5.20
N VAL A 356 -12.57 -38.61 5.76
CA VAL A 356 -12.10 -39.85 5.12
C VAL A 356 -13.24 -40.85 5.05
N VAL A 357 -13.72 -41.12 3.83
CA VAL A 357 -14.86 -42.00 3.57
C VAL A 357 -14.65 -43.38 4.20
N GLY A 358 -15.67 -43.89 4.89
CA GLY A 358 -15.60 -45.19 5.57
C GLY A 358 -14.68 -45.21 6.79
N THR A 359 -14.50 -44.06 7.45
CA THR A 359 -13.81 -43.93 8.74
C THR A 359 -14.56 -42.96 9.66
N PRO A 360 -14.22 -42.90 10.96
CA PRO A 360 -14.77 -41.89 11.88
C PRO A 360 -14.32 -40.44 11.58
N MET A 361 -13.39 -40.20 10.66
CA MET A 361 -12.93 -38.85 10.31
C MET A 361 -13.99 -38.11 9.48
N ALA A 362 -14.77 -37.27 10.14
CA ALA A 362 -15.88 -36.51 9.56
C ALA A 362 -15.41 -35.37 8.62
N PRO A 363 -16.28 -34.90 7.70
CA PRO A 363 -16.01 -33.73 6.86
C PRO A 363 -16.19 -32.42 7.64
N TRP A 364 -15.18 -32.03 8.42
CA TRP A 364 -15.29 -30.90 9.35
C TRP A 364 -15.50 -29.54 8.67
N GLY A 365 -15.17 -29.41 7.39
CA GLY A 365 -15.35 -28.17 6.62
C GLY A 365 -16.81 -27.77 6.47
N MET A 366 -17.74 -28.73 6.53
CA MET A 366 -19.17 -28.47 6.46
C MET A 366 -19.79 -28.07 7.81
N ILE A 367 -19.02 -28.16 8.90
CA ILE A 367 -19.53 -28.03 10.27
C ILE A 367 -18.88 -26.84 10.98
N PHE A 368 -17.58 -26.64 10.79
CA PHE A 368 -16.80 -25.64 11.50
C PHE A 368 -16.17 -24.63 10.55
N GLN A 369 -15.95 -23.41 11.04
CA GLN A 369 -15.30 -22.38 10.25
C GLN A 369 -13.86 -22.80 9.91
N HIS A 370 -13.52 -22.71 8.64
CA HIS A 370 -12.22 -23.07 8.07
C HIS A 370 -11.04 -22.35 8.73
N LEU A 371 -11.27 -21.16 9.29
CA LEU A 371 -10.29 -20.46 10.12
C LEU A 371 -9.69 -21.36 11.20
N TYR A 372 -10.54 -22.07 11.95
CA TYR A 372 -10.10 -22.92 13.04
C TYR A 372 -9.49 -24.23 12.54
N LEU A 373 -9.98 -24.76 11.41
CA LEU A 373 -9.41 -25.96 10.80
C LEU A 373 -7.96 -25.71 10.37
N TRP A 374 -7.66 -24.59 9.70
CA TRP A 374 -6.29 -24.22 9.37
C TRP A 374 -5.38 -24.09 10.60
N LYS A 375 -5.89 -23.53 11.71
CA LYS A 375 -5.13 -23.46 12.97
C LYS A 375 -4.86 -24.85 13.55
N ALA A 376 -5.87 -25.73 13.56
CA ALA A 376 -5.71 -27.11 14.02
C ALA A 376 -4.64 -27.85 13.20
N GLU A 377 -4.64 -27.68 11.87
CA GLU A 377 -3.62 -28.27 11.00
C GLU A 377 -2.23 -27.70 11.27
N ALA A 378 -2.12 -26.39 11.46
CA ALA A 378 -0.86 -25.74 11.82
C ALA A 378 -0.24 -26.37 13.09
N TYR A 379 -1.07 -26.69 14.08
CA TYR A 379 -0.65 -27.44 15.27
C TYR A 379 -0.36 -28.91 14.98
N ALA A 380 -1.22 -29.63 14.26
CA ALA A 380 -1.05 -31.06 13.98
C ALA A 380 0.28 -31.35 13.26
N ARG A 381 0.73 -30.48 12.35
CA ARG A 381 2.02 -30.62 11.67
C ARG A 381 3.21 -30.61 12.64
N THR A 382 3.10 -29.95 13.80
CA THR A 382 4.18 -29.86 14.77
C THR A 382 4.56 -31.20 15.41
N PHE A 383 3.73 -32.24 15.30
CA PHE A 383 4.02 -33.56 15.87
C PHE A 383 5.21 -34.25 15.19
N HIS A 384 5.46 -34.03 13.89
CA HIS A 384 6.66 -34.50 13.19
C HIS A 384 7.60 -33.37 12.76
N ASP A 385 7.13 -32.13 12.71
CA ASP A 385 7.93 -30.95 12.35
C ASP A 385 7.79 -29.82 13.41
N PRO A 386 8.36 -29.98 14.63
CA PRO A 386 8.21 -29.02 15.71
C PRO A 386 8.89 -27.69 15.40
N LEU A 387 8.23 -26.57 15.74
CA LEU A 387 8.74 -25.20 15.53
C LEU A 387 10.21 -25.03 15.97
N GLU A 388 10.54 -25.50 17.18
CA GLU A 388 11.86 -25.27 17.78
C GLU A 388 13.00 -26.07 17.15
N LYS A 389 12.67 -27.03 16.29
CA LYS A 389 13.65 -27.84 15.56
C LYS A 389 13.84 -27.40 14.11
N ARG A 390 13.09 -26.39 13.64
CA ARG A 390 13.17 -25.93 12.24
C ARG A 390 14.42 -25.09 12.02
N ALA A 391 15.19 -25.47 11.00
CA ALA A 391 16.37 -24.72 10.59
C ALA A 391 16.03 -23.45 9.79
N ALA A 392 14.86 -23.40 9.16
CA ALA A 392 14.37 -22.27 8.39
C ALA A 392 12.84 -22.22 8.39
N LYS A 393 12.27 -21.03 8.16
CA LYS A 393 10.84 -20.85 7.92
C LYS A 393 10.43 -21.56 6.64
N ARG A 394 9.20 -22.07 6.59
CA ARG A 394 8.62 -22.63 5.37
C ARG A 394 8.47 -21.52 4.32
N PRO A 395 8.66 -21.88 3.03
CA PRO A 395 8.53 -20.91 1.95
C PRO A 395 7.12 -20.35 1.96
N VAL A 396 7.02 -19.02 1.87
CA VAL A 396 5.76 -18.36 1.55
C VAL A 396 5.36 -18.77 0.13
N PRO A 397 4.09 -19.11 -0.12
CA PRO A 397 3.61 -19.44 -1.46
C PRO A 397 4.08 -18.39 -2.47
N PRO A 398 4.57 -18.81 -3.65
CA PRO A 398 5.06 -17.89 -4.65
C PRO A 398 3.95 -16.93 -5.10
N VAL A 399 4.36 -15.79 -5.64
CA VAL A 399 3.45 -14.89 -6.35
C VAL A 399 2.76 -15.69 -7.46
N PRO A 400 1.43 -15.82 -7.47
CA PRO A 400 0.70 -16.50 -8.52
C PRO A 400 1.04 -15.90 -9.87
N THR A 401 1.19 -16.72 -10.89
CA THR A 401 1.39 -16.24 -12.26
C THR A 401 0.12 -15.56 -12.77
N LYS A 402 0.25 -14.75 -13.83
CA LYS A 402 -0.92 -14.11 -14.44
C LYS A 402 -1.96 -15.14 -14.90
N GLU A 403 -1.51 -16.30 -15.36
CA GLU A 403 -2.35 -17.40 -15.81
C GLU A 403 -3.12 -18.05 -14.65
N GLU A 404 -2.51 -18.18 -13.47
CA GLU A 404 -3.17 -18.67 -12.26
C GLU A 404 -4.26 -17.70 -11.80
N ILE A 405 -3.98 -16.38 -11.84
CA ILE A 405 -4.95 -15.33 -11.50
C ILE A 405 -6.15 -15.35 -12.46
N GLU A 406 -5.90 -15.44 -13.78
CA GLU A 406 -6.97 -15.50 -14.78
C GLU A 406 -7.80 -16.79 -14.66
N LYS A 407 -7.14 -17.92 -14.34
CA LYS A 407 -7.83 -19.18 -14.05
C LYS A 407 -8.71 -19.07 -12.80
N TRP A 408 -8.25 -18.45 -11.71
CA TRP A 408 -9.06 -18.28 -10.50
C TRP A 408 -10.28 -17.39 -10.72
N LYS A 409 -10.16 -16.36 -11.57
CA LYS A 409 -11.31 -15.54 -12.01
C LYS A 409 -12.32 -16.35 -12.83
N ALA A 410 -11.84 -17.26 -13.69
CA ALA A 410 -12.68 -18.08 -14.55
C ALA A 410 -13.33 -19.26 -13.83
N ASP A 411 -12.63 -19.88 -12.88
CA ASP A 411 -13.06 -21.07 -12.15
C ASP A 411 -14.02 -20.74 -10.99
N GLU A 412 -14.40 -19.48 -10.80
CA GLU A 412 -15.21 -19.00 -9.67
C GLU A 412 -14.68 -19.55 -8.32
N LEU A 413 -13.36 -19.68 -8.18
CA LEU A 413 -12.70 -20.41 -7.08
C LEU A 413 -12.99 -19.83 -5.68
N PHE A 414 -13.66 -18.68 -5.64
CA PHE A 414 -14.08 -17.94 -4.46
C PHE A 414 -15.58 -18.08 -4.14
N LEU A 415 -16.32 -18.89 -4.90
CA LEU A 415 -17.77 -19.09 -4.80
C LEU A 415 -18.19 -20.53 -4.51
N ASP A 416 -17.27 -21.46 -4.21
CA ASP A 416 -17.71 -22.79 -3.80
C ASP A 416 -18.06 -22.77 -2.30
N PRO A 417 -19.36 -22.76 -1.90
CA PRO A 417 -19.75 -22.93 -0.51
C PRO A 417 -19.43 -24.34 0.03
N LEU A 418 -18.80 -25.22 -0.76
CA LEU A 418 -18.56 -26.63 -0.46
C LEU A 418 -17.08 -27.06 -0.41
N LEU A 419 -16.13 -26.12 -0.29
CA LEU A 419 -14.74 -26.44 0.05
C LEU A 419 -14.44 -26.34 1.54
#